data_AF-A0A7S0MPB0-F1
#
_entry.id   AF-A0A7S0MPB0-F1
#
_cell.length_a   1.000
_cell.length_b   1.000
_cell.length_c   1.000
_cell.angle_alpha   90.00
_cell.angle_beta   90.00
_cell.angle_gamma   90.00
#
_symmetry.space_group_name_H-M   'P 1'
#
loop_
_entity.id
_entity.type
_entity.pdbx_description
1 polymer ?
#
loop_
_entity_poly.entity_id
_entity_poly.type
_entity_poly.pdbx_seq_one_letter_code
_entity_poly.pdbx_strand_id
1 'polypeptide(L)'
;DQLSPMDVRLGFTGTTIALGGDHSCATMLTATGVVNCWGDNSNGQLGIGSRMDQLSPMDVLLGPGVSGTAISLGSDHSCALVLTGNVKCWGDNSHGQLGIG
;
A
#
# COMPACT_ATOMS: atom_id res chain seq x y z
N ASP A 1 -8.66 -1.85 20.57
CA ASP A 1 -8.99 -0.49 20.14
C ASP A 1 -8.20 0.54 20.92
N GLN A 2 -7.84 1.64 20.26
CA GLN A 2 -7.16 2.79 20.84
C GLN A 2 -8.01 4.04 20.59
N LEU A 3 -8.28 4.83 21.63
CA LEU A 3 -9.24 5.94 21.59
C LEU A 3 -8.58 7.32 21.43
N SER A 4 -7.25 7.39 21.58
CA SER A 4 -6.45 8.59 21.39
C SER A 4 -5.49 8.44 20.21
N PRO A 5 -5.16 9.53 19.48
CA PRO A 5 -4.15 9.47 18.42
C PRO A 5 -2.81 8.91 18.92
N MET A 6 -2.19 8.06 18.10
CA MET A 6 -0.85 7.52 18.35
C MET A 6 0.01 7.64 17.11
N ASP A 7 1.32 7.80 17.30
CA ASP A 7 2.28 7.83 16.21
C ASP A 7 2.43 6.44 15.59
N VAL A 8 2.23 6.36 14.27
CA VAL A 8 2.64 5.21 13.47
C VAL A 8 4.09 5.40 13.06
N ARG A 9 4.97 4.53 13.54
CA ARG A 9 6.40 4.59 13.23
C ARG A 9 6.67 4.00 11.85
N LEU A 10 6.77 4.88 10.84
CA LEU A 10 7.07 4.50 9.46
C LEU A 10 8.55 4.20 9.21
N GLY A 11 9.46 4.73 10.05
CA GLY A 11 10.91 4.63 9.81
C GLY A 11 11.45 5.63 8.77
N PHE A 12 10.58 6.49 8.23
CA PHE A 12 10.91 7.57 7.31
C PHE A 12 9.92 8.75 7.45
N THR A 13 10.20 9.85 6.77
CA THR A 13 9.30 11.01 6.68
C THR A 13 8.20 10.74 5.66
N GLY A 14 7.02 10.33 6.13
CA GLY A 14 5.85 10.14 5.30
C GLY A 14 5.42 11.44 4.63
N THR A 15 4.94 11.33 3.38
CA THR A 15 4.50 12.48 2.57
C THR A 15 3.02 12.42 2.22
N THR A 16 2.47 11.22 2.03
CA THR A 16 1.05 11.01 1.80
C THR A 16 0.57 9.75 2.53
N ILE A 17 -0.73 9.67 2.79
CA ILE A 17 -1.42 8.52 3.37
C ILE A 17 -2.66 8.20 2.53
N ALA A 18 -2.98 6.92 2.38
CA ALA A 18 -4.21 6.43 1.79
C ALA A 18 -4.85 5.40 2.74
N LEU A 19 -6.19 5.38 2.78
CA LEU A 19 -6.99 4.51 3.63
C LEU A 19 -7.90 3.66 2.76
N GLY A 20 -7.95 2.36 3.04
CA GLY A 20 -8.82 1.38 2.39
C GLY A 20 -9.95 0.94 3.32
N GLY A 21 -10.48 -0.28 3.10
CA GLY A 21 -11.49 -0.88 3.97
C GLY A 21 -10.94 -1.11 5.38
N ASP A 22 -10.00 -2.06 5.49
CA ASP A 22 -9.35 -2.45 6.75
C ASP A 22 -7.81 -2.39 6.67
N HIS A 23 -7.27 -1.74 5.63
CA HIS A 23 -5.84 -1.48 5.47
C HIS A 23 -5.55 0.00 5.23
N SER A 24 -4.30 0.38 5.50
CA SER A 24 -3.79 1.73 5.32
C SER A 24 -2.40 1.66 4.72
N CYS A 25 -2.06 2.69 3.95
CA CYS A 25 -0.73 2.81 3.37
C CYS A 25 -0.23 4.23 3.48
N ALA A 26 1.08 4.40 3.65
CA ALA A 26 1.77 5.67 3.55
C ALA A 26 2.85 5.61 2.48
N THR A 27 3.15 6.75 1.86
CA THR A 27 4.23 6.85 0.87
C THR A 27 5.26 7.89 1.26
N MET A 28 6.47 7.67 0.77
CA MET A 28 7.57 8.63 0.81
C MET A 28 7.90 9.10 -0.60
N LEU A 29 7.82 10.42 -0.86
CA LEU A 29 8.46 11.01 -2.04
C LEU A 29 9.98 11.11 -1.82
N THR A 30 10.69 9.99 -1.89
CA THR A 30 12.15 9.95 -2.10
C THR A 30 12.47 9.42 -3.49
N ALA A 31 13.74 9.53 -3.90
CA ALA A 31 14.21 8.97 -5.17
C ALA A 31 13.90 7.46 -5.33
N THR A 32 13.69 6.74 -4.23
CA THR A 32 13.31 5.32 -4.23
C THR A 32 11.80 5.08 -4.07
N GLY A 33 10.99 6.10 -3.77
CA GLY A 33 9.52 6.05 -3.70
C GLY A 33 8.99 4.85 -2.90
N VAL A 34 9.17 4.89 -1.59
CA VAL A 34 8.80 3.80 -0.68
C VAL A 34 7.30 3.85 -0.37
N VAL A 35 6.65 2.69 -0.40
CA VAL A 35 5.26 2.49 0.02
C VAL A 35 5.28 1.54 1.21
N ASN A 36 4.61 1.91 2.30
CA ASN A 36 4.39 1.04 3.43
C ASN A 36 2.91 0.83 3.67
N CYS A 37 2.49 -0.41 3.86
CA CYS A 37 1.10 -0.77 4.12
C CYS A 37 0.97 -1.61 5.39
N TRP A 38 -0.15 -1.48 6.09
CA TRP A 38 -0.52 -2.23 7.28
C TRP A 38 -2.04 -2.42 7.38
N GLY A 39 -2.50 -3.34 8.21
CA GLY A 39 -3.90 -3.72 8.39
C GLY A 39 -4.22 -5.11 7.84
N ASP A 40 -5.48 -5.30 7.42
CA ASP A 40 -5.96 -6.53 6.79
C ASP A 40 -5.19 -6.84 5.51
N ASN A 41 -4.89 -8.12 5.32
CA ASN A 41 -4.22 -8.62 4.12
C ASN A 41 -4.87 -9.89 3.58
N SER A 42 -6.12 -10.16 3.94
CA SER A 42 -6.84 -11.38 3.58
C SER A 42 -6.91 -11.61 2.07
N ASN A 43 -6.93 -10.53 1.28
CA ASN A 43 -6.95 -10.53 -0.17
C ASN A 43 -5.57 -10.23 -0.80
N GLY A 44 -4.53 -10.05 0.01
CA GLY A 44 -3.20 -9.65 -0.45
C GLY A 44 -3.07 -8.15 -0.73
N GLN A 45 -3.99 -7.33 -0.24
CA GLN A 45 -4.07 -5.88 -0.50
C GLN A 45 -2.90 -5.07 0.06
N LEU A 46 -2.05 -5.65 0.92
CA LEU A 46 -0.79 -5.03 1.34
C LEU A 46 0.34 -5.20 0.33
N GLY A 47 0.27 -6.17 -0.60
CA GLY A 47 1.27 -6.33 -1.65
C GLY A 47 2.63 -6.87 -1.19
N ILE A 48 2.66 -7.56 -0.05
CA ILE A 48 3.89 -8.05 0.62
C ILE A 48 4.24 -9.51 0.29
N GLY A 49 3.64 -10.08 -0.75
CA GLY A 49 3.87 -11.48 -1.15
C GLY A 49 3.28 -12.53 -0.19
N SER A 50 2.41 -12.13 0.72
CA SER A 50 1.64 -13.02 1.60
C SER A 50 0.18 -12.53 1.75
N ARG A 51 -0.66 -13.32 2.41
CA ARG A 51 -2.02 -12.94 2.84
C ARG A 51 -2.14 -12.78 4.36
N MET A 52 -1.01 -12.62 5.05
CA MET A 52 -0.99 -12.43 6.50
C MET A 52 -1.13 -10.94 6.83
N ASP A 53 -2.06 -10.62 7.71
CA ASP A 53 -2.28 -9.26 8.22
C ASP A 53 -0.99 -8.70 8.83
N GLN A 54 -0.82 -7.40 8.72
CA GLN A 54 0.32 -6.71 9.32
C GLN A 54 -0.17 -5.65 10.29
N LEU A 55 0.13 -5.85 11.57
CA LEU A 55 -0.22 -4.89 12.63
C LEU A 55 0.71 -3.66 12.65
N SER A 56 1.78 -3.70 11.85
CA SER A 56 2.74 -2.61 11.70
C SER A 56 3.06 -2.36 10.22
N PRO A 57 3.45 -1.13 9.84
CA PRO A 57 3.85 -0.81 8.48
C PRO A 57 4.91 -1.78 7.93
N MET A 58 4.65 -2.36 6.77
CA MET A 58 5.60 -3.18 6.01
C MET A 58 5.85 -2.59 4.62
N ASP A 59 7.09 -2.70 4.15
CA ASP A 59 7.48 -2.24 2.82
C ASP A 59 6.76 -3.04 1.72
N VAL A 60 6.22 -2.33 0.74
CA VAL A 60 5.62 -2.91 -0.46
C VAL A 60 6.64 -2.89 -1.60
N LEU A 61 6.98 -4.06 -2.11
CA LEU A 61 7.92 -4.19 -3.23
C LEU A 61 7.18 -4.03 -4.56
N LEU A 62 7.21 -2.82 -5.13
CA LEU A 62 6.61 -2.54 -6.45
C LEU A 62 7.42 -3.14 -7.63
N GLY A 63 8.64 -3.59 -7.35
CA GLY A 63 9.56 -4.21 -8.28
C GLY A 63 10.98 -3.63 -8.14
N PRO A 64 12.01 -4.29 -8.70
CA PRO A 64 13.38 -3.80 -8.65
C PRO A 64 13.50 -2.42 -9.30
N GLY A 65 13.97 -1.43 -8.55
CA GLY A 65 14.15 -0.05 -9.04
C GLY A 65 12.84 0.68 -9.37
N VAL A 66 11.69 0.18 -8.91
CA VAL A 66 10.39 0.81 -9.13
C VAL A 66 10.00 1.63 -7.90
N SER A 67 9.63 2.88 -8.15
CA SER A 67 9.28 3.85 -7.12
C SER A 67 7.84 4.33 -7.30
N GLY A 68 7.07 4.32 -6.22
CA GLY A 68 5.71 4.85 -6.17
C GLY A 68 5.71 6.36 -6.00
N THR A 69 4.78 7.04 -6.68
CA THR A 69 4.57 8.50 -6.58
C THR A 69 3.22 8.83 -5.94
N ALA A 70 2.23 7.96 -6.11
CA ALA A 70 0.94 8.04 -5.46
C ALA A 70 0.42 6.63 -5.18
N ILE A 71 -0.46 6.52 -4.19
CA ILE A 71 -1.17 5.28 -3.86
C ILE A 71 -2.65 5.57 -3.62
N SER A 72 -3.51 4.65 -4.06
CA SER A 72 -4.95 4.66 -3.80
C SER A 72 -5.37 3.27 -3.36
N LEU A 73 -6.28 3.20 -2.39
CA LEU A 73 -6.78 1.96 -1.83
C LEU A 73 -8.28 1.84 -2.08
N GLY A 74 -8.74 0.62 -2.37
CA GLY A 74 -10.15 0.23 -2.31
C GLY A 74 -10.44 -0.55 -1.03
N SER A 75 -11.55 -1.30 -1.01
CA SER A 75 -11.89 -2.18 0.11
C SER A 75 -10.84 -3.28 0.31
N ASP A 76 -10.53 -4.00 -0.77
CA ASP A 76 -9.69 -5.20 -0.73
C ASP A 76 -8.57 -5.19 -1.78
N HIS A 77 -8.26 -4.02 -2.36
CA HIS A 77 -7.20 -3.86 -3.36
C HIS A 77 -6.49 -2.52 -3.21
N SER A 78 -5.35 -2.40 -3.85
CA SER A 78 -4.46 -1.24 -3.79
C SER A 78 -3.84 -1.00 -5.16
N CYS A 79 -3.65 0.26 -5.53
CA CYS A 79 -2.99 0.65 -6.76
C CYS A 79 -1.98 1.77 -6.51
N ALA A 80 -0.77 1.63 -7.06
CA ALA A 80 0.27 2.66 -7.03
C ALA A 80 0.57 3.18 -8.43
N LEU A 81 0.63 4.51 -8.56
CA LEU A 81 1.19 5.19 -9.72
C LEU A 81 2.72 5.20 -9.57
N VAL A 82 3.43 4.58 -10.51
CA VAL A 82 4.90 4.53 -10.47
C VAL A 82 5.51 5.68 -11.27
N LEU A 83 6.77 6.00 -11.00
CA LEU A 83 7.48 7.13 -11.59
C LEU A 83 7.50 7.14 -13.14
N THR A 84 7.37 5.97 -13.77
CA THR A 84 7.30 5.81 -15.23
C THR A 84 5.91 6.14 -15.82
N GLY A 85 4.94 6.53 -15.00
CA GLY A 85 3.55 6.80 -15.40
C GLY A 85 2.68 5.56 -15.50
N ASN A 86 3.25 4.36 -15.32
CA ASN A 86 2.47 3.12 -15.23
C ASN A 86 1.75 2.99 -13.89
N VAL A 87 0.73 2.14 -13.85
CA VAL A 87 0.02 1.77 -12.62
C VAL A 87 0.29 0.31 -12.30
N LYS A 88 0.51 0.02 -11.02
CA LYS A 88 0.56 -1.35 -10.49
C LYS A 88 -0.56 -1.52 -9.49
N CYS A 89 -1.43 -2.50 -9.72
CA CYS A 89 -2.52 -2.85 -8.81
C CYS A 89 -2.31 -4.26 -8.25
N TRP A 90 -2.71 -4.47 -7.00
CA TRP A 90 -2.65 -5.75 -6.29
C TRP A 90 -3.80 -5.89 -5.28
N GLY A 91 -4.05 -7.12 -4.82
CA GLY A 91 -5.15 -7.46 -3.91
C GLY A 91 -6.26 -8.25 -4.60
N ASP A 92 -7.50 -8.06 -4.16
CA ASP A 92 -8.68 -8.69 -4.74
C ASP A 92 -8.87 -8.32 -6.22
N ASN A 93 -9.26 -9.32 -7.01
CA ASN A 93 -9.61 -9.15 -8.42
C ASN A 93 -10.97 -9.79 -8.76
N SER A 94 -11.81 -10.10 -7.77
CA SER A 94 -13.10 -10.78 -7.96
C SER A 94 -14.06 -10.05 -8.92
N HIS A 95 -13.91 -8.73 -9.07
CA HIS A 95 -14.70 -7.89 -9.98
C HIS A 95 -13.84 -7.21 -11.06
N GLY A 96 -12.60 -7.68 -11.28
CA GLY A 96 -11.69 -7.05 -12.24
C GLY A 96 -11.04 -5.75 -11.74
N GLN A 97 -10.96 -5.55 -10.42
CA GLN A 97 -10.44 -4.32 -9.81
C GLN A 97 -8.99 -4.02 -10.19
N LEU A 98 -8.22 -5.05 -10.57
CA LEU A 98 -6.82 -4.89 -10.97
C LEU A 98 -6.64 -4.45 -12.43
N GLY A 99 -7.71 -4.48 -13.24
CA GLY A 99 -7.66 -4.09 -14.65
C GLY A 99 -6.83 -5.03 -15.54
N ILE A 100 -6.60 -6.27 -15.10
CA ILE A 100 -5.75 -7.25 -15.81
C ILE A 100 -6.52 -8.24 -16.71
N GLY A 101 -7.84 -8.09 -16.83
CA GLY A 101 -8.70 -8.97 -17.63
C GLY A 101 -8.89 -10.35 -17.01
#